data_AF-A0AAN6UU54-F1
#
_entry.id   AF-A0AAN6UU54-F1
#
_cell.length_a   1.000
_cell.length_b   1.000
_cell.length_c   1.000
_cell.angle_alpha   90.00
_cell.angle_beta   90.00
_cell.angle_gamma   90.00
#
_symmetry.space_group_name_H-M   'P 1'
#
loop_
_entity.id
_entity.type
_entity.pdbx_description
1 polymer ?
#
loop_
_entity_poly.entity_id
_entity_poly.type
_entity_poly.pdbx_seq_one_letter_code
_entity_poly.pdbx_strand_id
1 'polypeptide(L)'
;MPDLELEPALIDDFRIPSANETLPEYRISWAIKTVEALWQEWMTGLPGQPAVSALDARWGSQWRAGRRSEVQWYSLRLEVIREIRRVSKSRRIAEISAMHAVAADYRQSSRSLDAFCKQLRASRKLCEAGAGQRAPANGPRRGLGRV
;
A
#
# COMPACT_ATOMS: atom_id res chain seq x y z
N MET A 1 49.97 17.64 21.40
CA MET A 1 49.91 16.93 20.10
C MET A 1 48.87 15.83 20.26
N PRO A 2 47.89 15.80 19.36
CA PRO A 2 46.45 15.98 19.64
C PRO A 2 45.79 14.67 20.08
N ASP A 3 44.89 14.65 21.06
CA ASP A 3 43.50 15.14 21.02
C ASP A 3 42.72 14.62 19.79
N LEU A 4 42.20 13.41 19.93
CA LEU A 4 41.28 12.77 18.99
C LEU A 4 40.23 12.02 19.83
N GLU A 5 39.45 12.79 20.59
CA GLU A 5 38.09 12.39 20.91
C GLU A 5 37.35 12.20 19.56
N LEU A 6 37.32 10.95 19.10
CA LEU A 6 36.33 10.52 18.13
C LEU A 6 34.98 10.54 18.86
N GLU A 7 34.32 11.69 18.84
CA GLU A 7 32.86 11.75 18.97
C GLU A 7 32.26 10.93 17.82
N PRO A 8 31.56 9.81 18.07
CA PRO A 8 30.74 9.19 17.04
C PRO A 8 29.50 10.05 16.83
N ALA A 9 29.69 11.17 16.15
CA ALA A 9 28.60 11.79 15.42
C ALA A 9 28.09 10.78 14.39
N LEU A 10 26.77 10.73 14.24
CA LEU A 10 26.01 10.05 13.19
C LEU A 10 25.58 8.60 13.48
N ILE A 11 24.58 8.43 14.35
CA ILE A 11 23.40 7.62 13.98
C ILE A 11 22.14 8.18 14.66
N ASP A 12 21.71 9.40 14.31
CA ASP A 12 20.33 9.87 14.61
C ASP A 12 19.41 9.52 13.43
N ASP A 13 19.40 8.25 12.99
CA ASP A 13 18.54 7.78 11.88
C ASP A 13 17.42 6.84 12.34
N PHE A 14 17.29 6.63 13.66
CA PHE A 14 16.15 5.97 14.29
C PHE A 14 15.48 6.88 15.30
N ARG A 15 15.33 8.18 14.97
CA ARG A 15 14.56 9.11 15.80
C ARG A 15 13.13 8.61 15.88
N ILE A 16 12.84 7.92 16.99
CA ILE A 16 11.49 7.65 17.47
C ILE A 16 10.78 9.01 17.45
N PRO A 17 9.65 9.18 16.73
CA PRO A 17 8.96 10.46 16.72
C PRO A 17 8.56 10.78 18.15
N SER A 18 9.25 11.75 18.74
CA SER A 18 8.88 12.29 20.05
C SER A 18 7.47 12.85 19.95
N ALA A 19 6.68 12.71 21.01
CA ALA A 19 5.26 13.04 21.10
C ALA A 19 4.89 14.52 20.77
N ASN A 20 5.86 15.32 20.33
CA ASN A 20 5.75 16.73 19.97
C ASN A 20 5.86 16.99 18.45
N GLU A 21 6.03 15.97 17.59
CA GLU A 21 5.89 16.14 16.15
C GLU A 21 4.41 16.31 15.80
N THR A 22 4.02 17.54 15.45
CA THR A 22 2.67 17.87 15.02
C THR A 22 2.28 16.99 13.83
N LEU A 23 1.06 16.43 13.89
CA LEU A 23 0.53 15.61 12.80
C LEU A 23 0.66 16.37 11.48
N PRO A 24 1.29 15.79 10.44
CA PRO A 24 1.44 16.49 9.19
C PRO A 24 0.04 16.81 8.63
N GLU A 25 -0.19 18.06 8.24
CA GLU A 25 -1.37 18.44 7.46
C GLU A 25 -1.19 18.00 6.01
N TYR A 26 -1.09 16.69 5.81
CA TYR A 26 -1.02 16.08 4.50
C TYR A 26 -2.43 15.78 3.99
N ARG A 27 -2.71 16.17 2.74
CA ARG A 27 -3.94 15.82 2.02
C ARG A 27 -3.55 15.09 0.74
N ILE A 28 -4.17 13.94 0.53
CA ILE A 28 -4.00 13.16 -0.71
C ILE A 28 -4.54 13.98 -1.87
N SER A 29 -3.77 14.11 -2.95
CA SER A 29 -4.10 15.00 -4.06
C SER A 29 -5.19 14.42 -4.96
N TRP A 30 -6.45 14.88 -4.80
CA TRP A 30 -7.60 14.40 -5.60
C TRP A 30 -7.45 14.66 -7.11
N ALA A 31 -6.60 15.59 -7.51
CA ALA A 31 -6.34 15.94 -8.90
C ALA A 31 -5.64 14.84 -9.71
N ILE A 32 -5.07 13.82 -9.06
CA ILE A 32 -4.38 12.71 -9.71
C ILE A 32 -5.39 11.80 -10.41
N LYS A 33 -5.28 11.71 -11.74
CA LYS A 33 -6.16 10.92 -12.62
C LYS A 33 -5.44 9.80 -13.38
N THR A 34 -4.14 9.65 -13.17
CA THR A 34 -3.31 8.64 -13.84
C THR A 34 -2.66 7.71 -12.83
N VAL A 35 -2.40 6.47 -13.27
CA VAL A 35 -1.74 5.44 -12.45
C VAL A 35 -0.30 5.86 -12.13
N GLU A 36 0.39 6.48 -13.09
CA GLU A 36 1.78 6.91 -12.90
C GLU A 36 1.89 8.02 -11.86
N ALA A 37 1.03 9.05 -11.93
CA ALA A 37 1.06 10.13 -10.95
C ALA A 37 0.67 9.63 -9.55
N LEU A 38 -0.25 8.66 -9.46
CA LEU A 38 -0.61 8.01 -8.19
C LEU A 38 0.58 7.23 -7.62
N TRP A 39 1.28 6.46 -8.45
CA TRP A 39 2.48 5.73 -8.02
C TRP A 39 3.60 6.66 -7.58
N GLN A 40 3.81 7.78 -8.31
CA GLN A 40 4.79 8.81 -7.94
C GLN A 40 4.45 9.47 -6.59
N GLU A 41 3.19 9.88 -6.36
CA GLU A 41 2.73 10.39 -5.05
C GLU A 41 3.03 9.40 -3.92
N TRP A 42 2.91 8.10 -4.19
CA TRP A 42 3.08 7.06 -3.17
C TRP A 42 4.54 6.73 -2.85
N MET A 43 5.40 6.67 -3.88
CA MET A 43 6.78 6.22 -3.76
C MET A 43 7.77 7.38 -3.62
N THR A 44 7.56 8.45 -4.38
CA THR A 44 8.48 9.60 -4.44
C THR A 44 7.93 10.80 -3.66
N GLY A 45 6.60 10.95 -3.62
CA GLY A 45 5.95 12.16 -3.12
C GLY A 45 5.65 13.16 -4.22
N LEU A 46 5.18 14.34 -3.81
CA LEU A 46 4.89 15.47 -4.71
C LEU A 46 5.83 16.64 -4.35
N PRO A 47 6.00 17.65 -5.21
CA PRO A 47 6.86 18.79 -4.90
C PRO A 47 6.44 19.46 -3.59
N GLY A 48 7.33 19.44 -2.59
CA GLY A 48 7.06 19.99 -1.25
C GLY A 48 6.17 19.12 -0.34
N GLN A 49 5.88 17.88 -0.73
CA GLN A 49 5.05 16.95 0.03
C GLN A 49 5.74 15.57 0.14
N PRO A 50 5.76 14.95 1.33
CA PRO A 50 6.40 13.65 1.50
C PRO A 50 5.68 12.55 0.70
N ALA A 51 6.40 11.47 0.41
CA ALA A 51 5.82 10.26 -0.14
C ALA A 51 4.80 9.65 0.83
N VAL A 52 3.68 9.13 0.32
CA VAL A 52 2.68 8.45 1.16
C VAL A 52 3.30 7.26 1.91
N SER A 53 4.25 6.56 1.29
CA SER A 53 5.01 5.49 1.93
C SER A 53 5.85 5.98 3.14
N ALA A 54 6.44 7.17 3.04
CA ALA A 54 7.17 7.78 4.15
C ALA A 54 6.23 8.21 5.28
N LEU A 55 5.03 8.70 4.94
CA LEU A 55 4.00 9.02 5.93
C LEU A 55 3.53 7.78 6.68
N ASP A 56 3.27 6.69 5.96
CA ASP A 56 2.87 5.41 6.56
C ASP A 56 3.99 4.82 7.43
N ALA A 57 5.26 4.98 7.05
CA ALA A 57 6.40 4.52 7.85
C ALA A 57 6.57 5.31 9.15
N ARG A 58 6.37 6.64 9.11
CA ARG A 58 6.61 7.51 10.27
C ARG A 58 5.40 7.65 11.21
N TRP A 59 4.18 7.72 10.67
CA TRP A 59 2.95 7.94 11.45
C TRP A 59 1.90 6.83 11.31
N GLY A 60 2.08 5.87 10.41
CA GLY A 60 1.13 4.78 10.21
C GLY A 60 -0.27 5.27 9.83
N SER A 61 -1.31 4.82 10.53
CA SER A 61 -2.68 5.30 10.30
C SER A 61 -2.97 6.67 10.92
N GLN A 62 -2.11 7.18 11.80
CA GLN A 62 -2.38 8.40 12.58
C GLN A 62 -2.45 9.64 11.71
N TRP A 63 -1.63 9.74 10.66
CA TRP A 63 -1.69 10.88 9.73
C TRP A 63 -3.01 10.94 8.94
N ARG A 64 -3.83 9.89 8.93
CA ARG A 64 -5.17 9.85 8.33
C ARG A 64 -6.31 9.80 9.35
N ALA A 65 -5.99 9.65 10.64
CA ALA A 65 -6.98 9.51 11.69
C ALA A 65 -7.87 10.77 11.75
N GLY A 66 -9.17 10.58 11.99
CA GLY A 66 -10.15 11.68 12.08
C GLY A 66 -10.67 12.24 10.75
N ARG A 67 -10.09 11.88 9.60
CA ARG A 67 -10.49 12.38 8.27
C ARG A 67 -11.11 11.27 7.42
N ARG A 68 -12.45 11.12 7.48
CA ARG A 68 -13.17 10.03 6.77
C ARG A 68 -12.90 10.03 5.26
N SER A 69 -12.88 11.20 4.63
CA SER A 69 -12.62 11.36 3.20
C SER A 69 -11.22 10.85 2.85
N GLU A 70 -10.18 11.29 3.56
CA GLU A 70 -8.79 10.83 3.37
C GLU A 70 -8.64 9.34 3.57
N VAL A 71 -9.30 8.75 4.57
CA VAL A 71 -9.30 7.30 4.78
C VAL A 71 -9.90 6.57 3.57
N GLN A 72 -11.00 7.08 3.02
CA GLN A 72 -11.65 6.50 1.85
C GLN A 72 -10.78 6.63 0.60
N TRP A 73 -10.23 7.81 0.35
CA TRP A 73 -9.34 8.09 -0.79
C TRP A 73 -8.06 7.26 -0.73
N TYR A 74 -7.43 7.18 0.44
CA TYR A 74 -6.29 6.31 0.67
C TYR A 74 -6.64 4.86 0.33
N SER A 75 -7.75 4.35 0.87
CA SER A 75 -8.14 2.95 0.69
C SER A 75 -8.44 2.62 -0.77
N LEU A 76 -8.99 3.58 -1.53
CA LEU A 76 -9.28 3.39 -2.94
C LEU A 76 -7.99 3.38 -3.78
N ARG A 77 -7.10 4.34 -3.56
CA ARG A 77 -5.83 4.45 -4.29
C ARG A 77 -4.84 3.35 -3.95
N LEU A 78 -4.87 2.84 -2.72
CA LEU A 78 -4.06 1.70 -2.29
C LEU A 78 -4.33 0.45 -3.14
N GLU A 79 -5.53 0.29 -3.71
CA GLU A 79 -5.84 -0.83 -4.61
C GLU A 79 -4.96 -0.84 -5.86
N VAL A 80 -4.62 0.34 -6.41
CA VAL A 80 -3.71 0.46 -7.55
C VAL A 80 -2.29 0.08 -7.16
N ILE A 81 -1.80 0.56 -6.01
CA ILE A 81 -0.46 0.21 -5.50
C ILE A 81 -0.36 -1.29 -5.21
N ARG A 82 -1.41 -1.89 -4.63
CA ARG A 82 -1.50 -3.34 -4.42
C ARG A 82 -1.44 -4.10 -5.73
N GLU A 83 -2.14 -3.62 -6.76
CA GLU A 83 -2.13 -4.25 -8.07
C GLU A 83 -0.75 -4.18 -8.73
N ILE A 84 -0.08 -3.03 -8.68
CA ILE A 84 1.30 -2.87 -9.19
C ILE A 84 2.23 -3.88 -8.50
N ARG A 85 2.17 -3.97 -7.16
CA ARG A 85 2.96 -4.94 -6.40
C ARG A 85 2.59 -6.39 -6.74
N ARG A 86 1.31 -6.68 -6.99
CA ARG A 86 0.84 -8.00 -7.41
C ARG A 86 1.40 -8.37 -8.78
N VAL A 87 1.36 -7.45 -9.75
CA VAL A 87 1.89 -7.64 -11.11
C VAL A 87 3.40 -7.80 -11.06
N SER A 88 4.12 -6.97 -10.28
CA SER A 88 5.55 -7.10 -10.06
C SER A 88 5.93 -8.48 -9.54
N LYS A 89 5.26 -8.97 -8.49
CA LYS A 89 5.49 -10.31 -7.94
C LYS A 89 5.13 -11.43 -8.91
N SER A 90 3.99 -11.32 -9.58
CA SER A 90 3.47 -12.37 -10.47
C SER A 90 4.31 -12.52 -11.74
N ARG A 91 4.78 -11.40 -12.30
CA ARG A 91 5.61 -11.38 -13.52
C ARG A 91 7.11 -11.36 -13.23
N ARG A 92 7.51 -11.25 -11.95
CA ARG A 92 8.90 -11.10 -11.49
C ARG A 92 9.63 -9.95 -12.19
N ILE A 93 8.95 -8.81 -12.30
CA ILE A 93 9.49 -7.59 -12.89
C ILE A 93 9.60 -6.48 -11.84
N ALA A 94 10.43 -5.48 -12.09
CA ALA A 94 10.57 -4.32 -11.22
C ALA A 94 9.24 -3.57 -11.03
N GLU A 95 9.05 -2.91 -9.88
CA GLU A 95 7.80 -2.19 -9.55
C GLU A 95 7.47 -1.11 -10.59
N ILE A 96 8.48 -0.40 -11.09
CA ILE A 96 8.29 0.62 -12.13
C ILE A 96 7.81 0.02 -13.46
N SER A 97 8.32 -1.15 -13.84
CA SER A 97 7.87 -1.87 -15.04
C SER A 97 6.43 -2.39 -14.86
N ALA A 98 6.10 -2.87 -13.65
CA ALA A 98 4.74 -3.27 -13.31
C ALA A 98 3.77 -2.08 -13.31
N MET A 99 4.22 -0.90 -12.86
CA MET A 99 3.44 0.34 -12.94
C MET A 99 3.11 0.68 -14.39
N HIS A 100 4.07 0.60 -15.31
CA HIS A 100 3.81 0.86 -16.73
C HIS A 100 2.80 -0.14 -17.32
N ALA A 101 2.88 -1.41 -16.92
CA ALA A 101 1.91 -2.42 -17.35
C ALA A 101 0.49 -2.09 -16.85
N VAL A 102 0.32 -1.78 -15.56
CA VAL A 102 -0.99 -1.39 -14.99
C VAL A 102 -1.50 -0.09 -15.60
N ALA A 103 -0.61 0.87 -15.89
CA ALA A 103 -0.97 2.11 -16.56
C ALA A 103 -1.41 1.89 -18.01
N ALA A 104 -0.81 0.94 -18.73
CA ALA A 104 -1.24 0.54 -20.06
C ALA A 104 -2.64 -0.10 -20.03
N ASP A 105 -2.89 -1.01 -19.08
CA ASP A 105 -4.21 -1.61 -18.87
C ASP A 105 -5.26 -0.55 -18.54
N TYR A 106 -4.92 0.43 -17.70
CA TYR A 106 -5.79 1.56 -17.39
C TYR A 106 -6.10 2.42 -18.63
N ARG A 107 -5.09 2.76 -19.45
CA ARG A 107 -5.29 3.55 -20.68
C ARG A 107 -6.17 2.84 -21.70
N GLN A 108 -6.13 1.51 -21.75
CA GLN A 108 -7.00 0.71 -22.61
C GLN A 108 -8.44 0.67 -22.07
N SER A 109 -8.63 0.89 -20.77
CA SER A 109 -9.95 1.01 -20.18
C SER A 109 -10.49 2.43 -20.38
N SER A 110 -11.63 2.59 -21.05
CA SER A 110 -12.32 3.89 -21.19
C SER A 110 -13.00 4.35 -19.90
N ARG A 111 -12.40 4.08 -18.73
CA ARG A 111 -12.99 4.26 -17.39
C ARG A 111 -12.22 5.31 -16.60
N SER A 112 -12.88 5.93 -15.62
CA SER A 112 -12.19 6.81 -14.67
C SER A 112 -11.28 6.02 -13.74
N LEU A 113 -10.26 6.67 -13.18
CA LEU A 113 -9.33 6.05 -12.22
C LEU A 113 -10.09 5.45 -11.02
N ASP A 114 -11.12 6.11 -10.51
CA ASP A 114 -11.94 5.58 -9.40
C ASP A 114 -12.71 4.31 -9.79
N ALA A 115 -13.24 4.27 -11.01
CA ALA A 115 -13.90 3.06 -11.53
C ALA A 115 -12.89 1.92 -11.70
N PHE A 116 -11.67 2.23 -12.15
CA PHE A 116 -10.57 1.28 -12.22
C PHE A 116 -10.18 0.74 -10.83
N CYS A 117 -10.01 1.61 -9.82
CA CYS A 117 -9.75 1.20 -8.44
C CYS A 117 -10.85 0.29 -7.87
N LYS A 118 -12.13 0.62 -8.13
CA LYS A 118 -13.28 -0.23 -7.73
C LYS A 118 -13.23 -1.59 -8.42
N GLN A 119 -12.89 -1.63 -9.70
CA GLN A 119 -12.73 -2.87 -10.46
C GLN A 119 -11.61 -3.73 -9.87
N LEU A 120 -10.45 -3.15 -9.55
CA LEU A 120 -9.35 -3.86 -8.89
C LEU A 120 -9.79 -4.48 -7.56
N ARG A 121 -10.48 -3.70 -6.71
CA ARG A 121 -11.03 -4.20 -5.45
C ARG A 121 -12.00 -5.37 -5.65
N ALA A 122 -12.89 -5.27 -6.64
CA ALA A 122 -13.86 -6.32 -6.95
C ALA A 122 -13.16 -7.60 -7.45
N SER A 123 -12.17 -7.46 -8.34
CA SER A 123 -11.41 -8.59 -8.90
C SER A 123 -10.64 -9.36 -7.81
N ARG A 124 -10.08 -8.64 -6.82
CA ARG A 124 -9.40 -9.25 -5.68
C ARG A 124 -10.38 -10.03 -4.80
N LYS A 125 -11.55 -9.46 -4.49
CA LYS A 125 -12.58 -10.14 -3.70
C LYS A 125 -13.04 -11.45 -4.35
N LEU A 126 -13.16 -11.48 -5.69
CA LEU A 126 -13.51 -12.68 -6.43
C LEU A 126 -12.40 -13.75 -6.35
N CYS A 127 -11.13 -13.35 -6.47
CA CYS A 127 -10.00 -14.28 -6.33
C CYS A 127 -9.90 -14.85 -4.90
N GLU A 128 -10.11 -14.01 -3.89
CA GLU A 128 -10.11 -14.42 -2.48
C GLU A 128 -11.29 -15.34 -2.13
N ALA A 129 -12.49 -15.07 -2.65
CA ALA A 129 -13.65 -15.95 -2.49
C ALA A 129 -13.47 -17.31 -3.17
N GLY A 130 -12.71 -17.37 -4.29
CA GLY A 130 -12.35 -18.62 -4.95
C GLY A 130 -11.34 -19.47 -4.17
N ALA A 131 -10.39 -18.83 -3.47
CA ALA A 131 -9.35 -19.52 -2.70
C ALA A 131 -9.83 -20.07 -1.34
N GLY A 132 -10.97 -19.59 -0.82
CA GLY A 132 -11.55 -20.01 0.45
C GLY A 132 -12.34 -21.33 0.43
N GLN A 133 -12.55 -21.93 -0.74
CA GLN A 133 -13.25 -23.22 -0.87
C GLN A 133 -12.25 -24.39 -0.92
N ARG A 134 -11.51 -24.60 0.16
CA ARG A 134 -10.83 -25.88 0.41
C ARG A 134 -11.73 -26.67 1.35
N ALA A 135 -12.32 -27.74 0.81
CA ALA A 135 -13.32 -28.58 1.43
C ALA A 135 -12.99 -28.95 2.90
N PRO A 136 -13.99 -29.10 3.79
CA PRO A 136 -13.75 -29.78 5.05
C PRO A 136 -13.40 -31.24 4.73
N ALA A 137 -12.13 -31.60 4.86
CA ALA A 137 -11.68 -32.98 4.93
C ALA A 137 -12.19 -33.57 6.25
N ASN A 138 -13.45 -34.00 6.30
CA ASN A 138 -13.92 -34.87 7.38
C ASN A 138 -13.65 -36.31 6.96
N GLY A 139 -12.44 -36.78 7.29
CA GLY A 139 -12.05 -38.18 7.15
C GLY A 139 -12.79 -39.07 8.17
N PRO A 140 -12.90 -40.38 7.89
CA PRO A 140 -13.75 -41.29 8.64
C PRO A 140 -13.06 -41.84 9.90
N ARG A 141 -13.87 -42.49 10.77
CA ARG A 141 -13.53 -43.51 11.79
C ARG A 141 -13.37 -43.04 13.25
N ARG A 142 -14.41 -43.33 14.05
CA ARG A 142 -14.36 -44.02 15.36
C ARG A 142 -15.69 -44.80 15.45
N GLY A 143 -15.82 -46.03 15.89
CA GLY A 143 -15.01 -46.89 16.74
C GLY A 143 -16.01 -47.80 17.44
N LEU A 144 -15.70 -49.09 17.53
CA LEU A 144 -16.50 -50.12 18.20
C LEU A 144 -16.88 -49.75 19.65
N GLY A 145 -18.08 -50.15 20.07
CA GLY A 145 -18.53 -50.21 21.47
C GLY A 145 -20.01 -50.63 21.53
N ARG A 146 -20.33 -51.93 21.57
CA ARG A 146 -20.59 -52.75 22.76
C ARG A 146 -21.87 -52.30 23.51
N VAL A 147 -22.94 -53.09 23.40
CA VAL A 147 -23.69 -53.74 24.50
C VAL A 147 -24.30 -55.03 23.98
#